data_AF-L7CHD8-F1
#
_entry.id   AF-L7CHD8-F1
#
_cell.length_a   1.000
_cell.length_b   1.000
_cell.length_c   1.000
_cell.angle_alpha   90.00
_cell.angle_beta   90.00
_cell.angle_gamma   90.00
#
_symmetry.space_group_name_H-M   'P 1'
#
loop_
_entity.id
_entity.type
_entity.pdbx_description
1 polymer ?
#
loop_
_entity_poly.entity_id
_entity_poly.type
_entity_poly.pdbx_seq_one_letter_code
_entity_poly.pdbx_strand_id
1 'polypeptide(L)'
;MTARRAIQAKQETFTRDGVVLRKHGVGIEIKHPHFRIDFDYGPNGECDCFDSWRLSLFTHQMRSLRGHVQMQAQVARWLSDAYDDGELIKVHDDYSHYLDPTRRSRWSLDTQDGG
;
A
#
# COMPACT_ATOMS: atom_id res chain seq x y z
N MET A 1 31.74 4.54 5.97
CA MET A 1 30.49 4.42 6.77
C MET A 1 29.50 5.43 6.23
N THR A 2 28.57 4.97 5.39
CA THR A 2 27.67 5.83 4.60
C THR A 2 26.48 6.26 5.46
N ALA A 3 26.26 7.57 5.56
CA ALA A 3 25.14 8.16 6.28
C ALA A 3 23.81 7.65 5.70
N ARG A 4 23.09 6.81 6.47
CA ARG A 4 21.66 6.57 6.27
C ARG A 4 20.96 7.90 6.53
N ARG A 5 20.70 8.67 5.48
CA ARG A 5 19.75 9.78 5.53
C ARG A 5 18.39 9.17 5.88
N ALA A 6 17.98 9.35 7.14
CA ALA A 6 16.59 9.20 7.51
C ALA A 6 15.80 10.15 6.61
N ILE A 7 15.03 9.59 5.67
CA ILE A 7 14.01 10.35 4.95
C ILE A 7 12.94 10.60 6.01
N GLN A 8 13.10 11.67 6.77
CA GLN A 8 12.00 12.25 7.51
C GLN A 8 11.07 12.82 6.44
N ALA A 9 10.15 12.00 5.94
CA ALA A 9 9.17 12.39 4.95
C ALA A 9 8.30 13.49 5.57
N LYS A 10 8.71 14.74 5.34
CA LYS A 10 7.86 15.90 5.61
C LYS A 10 6.58 15.65 4.82
N GLN A 11 5.43 15.69 5.49
CA GLN A 11 4.14 15.63 4.82
C GLN A 11 4.05 16.86 3.90
N GLU A 12 4.42 16.67 2.65
CA GLU A 12 4.28 17.68 1.62
C GLU A 12 2.84 17.64 1.15
N THR A 13 2.10 18.68 1.51
CA THR A 13 0.75 18.93 1.02
C THR A 13 0.82 20.07 0.01
N PHE A 14 0.37 19.81 -1.21
CA PHE A 14 0.27 20.80 -2.27
C PHE A 14 -1.20 21.00 -2.61
N THR A 15 -1.64 22.26 -2.72
CA THR A 15 -3.03 22.60 -3.03
C THR A 15 -3.07 23.56 -4.20
N ARG A 16 -3.85 23.21 -5.23
CA ARG A 16 -4.09 24.07 -6.40
C ARG A 16 -5.45 23.74 -7.04
N ASP A 17 -6.20 24.77 -7.41
CA ASP A 17 -7.46 24.65 -8.16
C ASP A 17 -8.47 23.67 -7.51
N GLY A 18 -8.54 23.68 -6.18
CA GLY A 18 -9.41 22.78 -5.40
C GLY A 18 -8.89 21.34 -5.26
N VAL A 19 -7.74 21.01 -5.83
CA VAL A 19 -7.07 19.72 -5.71
C VAL A 19 -6.01 19.76 -4.60
N VAL A 20 -6.03 18.77 -3.73
CA VAL A 20 -5.01 18.57 -2.68
C VAL A 20 -4.22 17.30 -2.98
N LEU A 21 -2.92 17.44 -3.13
CA LEU A 21 -1.95 16.35 -3.19
C LEU A 21 -1.29 16.23 -1.81
N ARG A 22 -1.30 15.05 -1.21
CA ARG A 22 -0.64 14.78 0.06
C ARG A 22 0.25 13.56 -0.08
N LYS A 23 1.56 13.73 0.10
CA LYS A 23 2.50 12.60 0.18
C LYS A 23 2.40 11.90 1.54
N HIS A 24 2.43 10.56 1.57
CA HIS A 24 2.50 9.76 2.79
C HIS A 24 3.26 8.47 2.56
N GLY A 25 4.19 8.12 3.47
CA GLY A 25 5.08 6.97 3.24
C GLY A 25 5.71 7.06 1.85
N VAL A 26 5.50 6.02 1.04
CA VAL A 26 5.93 5.93 -0.36
C VAL A 26 4.78 6.24 -1.35
N GLY A 27 3.59 6.54 -0.82
CA GLY A 27 2.37 6.85 -1.56
C GLY A 27 2.07 8.35 -1.73
N ILE A 28 0.98 8.61 -2.45
CA ILE A 28 0.38 9.92 -2.68
C ILE A 28 -1.14 9.83 -2.70
N GLU A 29 -1.77 10.72 -1.94
CA GLU A 29 -3.21 10.91 -1.93
C GLU A 29 -3.57 12.15 -2.75
N ILE A 30 -4.60 12.01 -3.59
CA ILE A 30 -5.20 13.06 -4.41
C ILE A 30 -6.64 13.27 -3.97
N LYS A 31 -6.97 14.46 -3.48
CA LYS A 31 -8.34 14.88 -3.17
C LYS A 31 -8.81 15.94 -4.16
N HIS A 32 -9.86 15.64 -4.89
CA HIS A 32 -10.63 16.56 -5.73
C HIS A 32 -12.02 16.76 -5.10
N PRO A 33 -12.75 17.86 -5.35
CA PRO A 33 -14.11 18.05 -4.80
C PRO A 33 -15.12 16.93 -5.13
N HIS A 34 -14.84 16.11 -6.14
CA HIS A 34 -15.73 15.05 -6.62
C HIS A 34 -15.18 13.64 -6.41
N PHE A 35 -13.89 13.49 -6.11
CA PHE A 35 -13.29 12.17 -5.96
C PHE A 35 -12.08 12.21 -5.05
N ARG A 36 -11.71 11.04 -4.55
CA ARG A 36 -10.50 10.82 -3.77
C ARG A 36 -9.81 9.57 -4.31
N ILE A 37 -8.51 9.70 -4.59
CA ILE A 37 -7.65 8.59 -5.01
C ILE A 37 -6.49 8.53 -4.02
N ASP A 38 -6.17 7.33 -3.57
CA ASP A 38 -5.08 7.08 -2.63
C ASP A 38 -4.17 6.01 -3.23
N PHE A 39 -3.00 6.41 -3.70
CA PHE A 39 -2.00 5.50 -4.25
C PHE A 39 -0.95 5.20 -3.19
N ASP A 40 -0.78 3.94 -2.84
CA ASP A 40 0.29 3.49 -1.97
C ASP A 40 1.19 2.51 -2.70
N TYR A 41 2.48 2.65 -2.44
CA TYR A 41 3.51 1.79 -3.01
C TYR A 41 4.34 1.17 -1.88
N GLY A 42 4.97 0.04 -2.17
CA GLY A 42 6.07 -0.47 -1.36
C GLY A 42 7.33 0.40 -1.49
N PRO A 43 8.30 0.23 -0.58
CA PRO A 43 9.57 0.97 -0.55
C PRO A 43 10.41 0.87 -1.83
N ASN A 44 10.19 -0.14 -2.67
CA ASN A 44 10.85 -0.29 -3.97
C ASN A 44 9.92 -0.02 -5.16
N GLY A 45 8.77 0.63 -4.92
CA GLY A 45 7.78 0.93 -5.96
C GLY A 45 6.76 -0.18 -6.22
N GLU A 46 6.68 -1.18 -5.34
CA GLU A 46 5.74 -2.30 -5.48
C GLU A 46 4.28 -1.79 -5.45
N CYS A 47 3.54 -2.01 -6.52
CA CYS A 47 2.14 -1.60 -6.67
C CYS A 47 1.13 -2.71 -6.31
N ASP A 48 1.62 -3.89 -5.96
CA ASP A 48 0.88 -5.11 -5.63
C ASP A 48 0.91 -5.45 -4.13
N CYS A 49 1.59 -4.63 -3.33
CA CYS A 49 1.54 -4.70 -1.87
C CYS A 49 0.12 -4.39 -1.36
N PHE A 50 -0.29 -5.08 -0.31
CA PHE A 50 -1.57 -4.82 0.36
C PHE A 50 -1.39 -4.72 1.88
N ASP A 51 -2.32 -4.04 2.54
CA ASP A 51 -2.39 -3.96 3.99
C ASP A 51 -3.81 -4.20 4.48
N SER A 52 -3.97 -4.21 5.81
CA SER A 52 -5.26 -4.43 6.45
C SER A 52 -6.29 -3.38 6.10
N TRP A 53 -5.86 -2.14 5.86
CA TRP A 53 -6.74 -1.03 5.51
C TRP A 53 -7.32 -1.22 4.11
N ARG A 54 -6.48 -1.41 3.09
CA ARG A 54 -6.92 -1.61 1.70
C ARG A 54 -7.79 -2.86 1.56
N LEU A 55 -7.43 -3.95 2.22
CA LEU A 55 -8.25 -5.16 2.23
C LEU A 55 -9.58 -4.96 2.96
N SER A 56 -9.62 -4.17 4.05
CA SER A 56 -10.89 -3.86 4.73
C SER A 56 -11.79 -2.91 3.94
N LEU A 57 -11.20 -2.03 3.12
CA LEU A 57 -11.92 -1.17 2.18
C LEU A 57 -12.38 -1.93 0.94
N PHE A 58 -11.70 -3.01 0.59
CA PHE A 58 -12.10 -3.87 -0.51
C PHE A 58 -13.41 -4.56 -0.15
N THR A 59 -14.51 -4.04 -0.69
CA THR A 59 -15.82 -4.62 -0.46
C THR A 59 -15.87 -6.02 -1.07
N HIS A 60 -15.96 -7.04 -0.21
CA HIS A 60 -16.17 -8.45 -0.59
C HIS A 60 -17.43 -8.67 -1.46
N GLN A 61 -18.28 -7.63 -1.58
CA GLN A 61 -19.50 -7.61 -2.39
C GLN A 61 -19.27 -7.95 -3.86
N MET A 62 -18.10 -7.65 -4.44
CA MET A 62 -17.85 -7.95 -5.86
C MET A 62 -17.44 -9.40 -6.15
N ARG A 63 -17.13 -10.23 -5.14
CA ARG A 63 -16.47 -11.54 -5.37
C ARG A 63 -17.04 -12.74 -4.62
N SER A 64 -18.21 -12.65 -3.98
CA SER A 64 -18.82 -13.79 -3.26
C SER A 64 -17.87 -14.45 -2.23
N LEU A 65 -16.94 -13.68 -1.67
CA LEU A 65 -16.03 -14.16 -0.64
C LEU A 65 -16.81 -14.27 0.69
N ARG A 66 -16.59 -15.35 1.43
CA ARG A 66 -17.32 -15.63 2.69
C ARG A 66 -17.08 -14.51 3.71
N GLY A 67 -18.15 -13.80 4.04
CA GLY A 67 -18.19 -12.76 5.09
C GLY A 67 -17.66 -11.40 4.65
N HIS A 68 -18.38 -10.33 5.01
CA HIS A 68 -17.84 -8.99 4.96
C HIS A 68 -16.78 -8.85 6.05
N VAL A 69 -15.55 -8.47 5.70
CA VAL A 69 -14.63 -8.00 6.74
C VAL A 69 -14.98 -6.56 7.06
N GLN A 70 -15.79 -6.38 8.10
CA GLN A 70 -16.22 -5.05 8.52
C GLN A 70 -15.17 -4.31 9.37
N MET A 71 -14.11 -5.00 9.80
CA MET A 71 -13.12 -4.44 10.73
C MET A 71 -11.68 -4.66 10.25
N GLN A 72 -10.97 -3.55 10.02
CA GLN A 72 -9.53 -3.53 9.73
C GLN A 72 -8.71 -4.33 10.74
N ALA A 73 -9.04 -4.25 12.04
CA ALA A 73 -8.31 -4.98 13.09
C ALA A 73 -8.36 -6.51 12.91
N GLN A 74 -9.46 -7.04 12.37
CA GLN A 74 -9.55 -8.47 12.08
C GLN A 74 -8.65 -8.84 10.90
N VAL A 75 -8.66 -8.05 9.81
CA VAL A 75 -7.74 -8.26 8.69
C VAL A 75 -6.29 -8.19 9.15
N ALA A 76 -5.95 -7.22 10.00
CA ALA A 76 -4.60 -7.05 10.50
C ALA A 76 -4.09 -8.30 11.24
N ARG A 77 -4.96 -8.97 12.02
CA ARG A 77 -4.61 -10.25 12.65
C ARG A 77 -4.37 -11.36 11.63
N TRP A 78 -5.27 -11.54 10.66
CA TRP A 78 -5.09 -12.55 9.62
C TRP A 78 -3.81 -12.35 8.81
N LEU A 79 -3.43 -11.11 8.52
CA LEU A 79 -2.17 -10.81 7.85
C LEU A 79 -0.95 -11.13 8.72
N SER A 80 -1.05 -10.93 10.03
CA SER A 80 0.00 -11.34 10.97
C SER A 80 0.13 -12.85 11.01
N ASP A 81 -0.99 -13.57 11.18
CA ASP A 81 -1.02 -15.02 11.24
C ASP A 81 -0.42 -15.62 9.95
N ALA A 82 -0.85 -15.14 8.77
CA ALA A 82 -0.33 -15.60 7.48
C ALA A 82 1.15 -15.25 7.25
N TYR A 83 1.65 -14.16 7.84
CA TYR A 83 3.08 -13.86 7.82
C TYR A 83 3.87 -14.80 8.74
N ASP A 84 3.37 -15.05 9.95
CA ASP A 84 3.99 -15.95 10.93
C ASP A 84 4.04 -17.40 10.41
N ASP A 85 3.02 -17.81 9.65
CA ASP A 85 2.95 -19.10 8.95
C ASP A 85 3.82 -19.16 7.67
N GLY A 86 4.42 -18.04 7.26
CA GLY A 86 5.30 -17.95 6.08
C GLY A 86 4.56 -17.90 4.74
N GLU A 87 3.25 -17.71 4.74
CA GLU A 87 2.44 -17.57 3.53
C GLU A 87 2.61 -16.20 2.85
N LEU A 88 2.88 -15.16 3.65
CA LEU A 88 3.10 -13.79 3.18
C LEU A 88 4.52 -13.31 3.46
N ILE A 89 5.00 -12.40 2.62
CA ILE A 89 6.25 -11.67 2.85
C ILE A 89 5.90 -10.28 3.38
N LYS A 90 6.44 -9.91 4.54
CA LYS A 90 6.39 -8.53 5.01
C LYS A 90 7.44 -7.70 4.29
N VAL A 91 7.01 -6.60 3.68
CA VAL A 91 7.85 -5.81 2.77
C VAL A 91 8.86 -4.96 3.54
N HIS A 92 8.48 -4.52 4.74
CA HIS A 92 9.30 -3.69 5.60
C HIS A 92 8.76 -3.72 7.04
N ASP A 93 9.64 -3.70 8.03
CA ASP A 93 9.25 -3.81 9.45
C ASP A 93 8.36 -2.64 9.90
N ASP A 94 8.69 -1.42 9.46
CA ASP A 94 7.96 -0.19 9.79
C ASP A 94 6.65 0.00 9.02
N TYR A 95 6.33 -0.85 8.04
CA TYR A 95 5.11 -0.73 7.23
C TYR A 95 4.18 -1.93 7.42
N SER A 96 2.88 -1.68 7.32
CA SER A 96 1.82 -2.71 7.37
C SER A 96 1.60 -3.43 6.03
N HIS A 97 2.54 -3.33 5.10
CA HIS A 97 2.44 -3.90 3.76
C HIS A 97 2.97 -5.33 3.68
N TYR A 98 2.16 -6.18 3.05
CA TYR A 98 2.44 -7.58 2.77
C TYR A 98 2.39 -7.84 1.26
N LEU A 99 3.12 -8.86 0.85
CA LEU A 99 3.13 -9.42 -0.51
C LEU A 99 2.73 -10.89 -0.46
N ASP A 100 1.96 -11.33 -1.46
CA ASP A 100 1.79 -12.74 -1.78
C ASP A 100 3.00 -13.18 -2.65
N PRO A 101 3.87 -14.08 -2.15
CA PRO A 101 5.07 -14.51 -2.89
C PRO A 101 4.74 -15.18 -4.23
N THR A 102 3.53 -15.70 -4.41
CA THR A 102 3.08 -16.38 -5.63
C THR A 102 2.49 -15.45 -6.69
N ARG A 103 2.19 -14.19 -6.32
CA ARG A 103 1.50 -13.22 -7.18
C ARG A 103 2.28 -11.92 -7.39
N ARG A 104 3.58 -11.93 -7.14
CA ARG A 104 4.43 -10.75 -7.34
C ARG A 104 4.23 -10.13 -8.72
N SER A 105 3.96 -8.83 -8.71
CA SER A 105 4.11 -7.97 -9.86
C SER A 105 5.54 -8.09 -10.37
N ARG A 106 5.67 -8.31 -11.68
CA ARG A 106 6.96 -8.28 -12.37
C ARG A 106 7.38 -6.86 -12.73
N TRP A 107 6.58 -5.87 -12.34
CA TRP A 107 6.87 -4.47 -12.62
C TRP A 107 8.05 -4.01 -11.77
N SER A 108 9.14 -3.62 -12.42
CA SER A 108 10.25 -2.91 -11.79
C SER A 108 10.58 -1.66 -12.62
N LEU A 109 11.13 -0.63 -11.99
CA LEU A 109 11.63 0.54 -12.71
C LEU A 109 12.68 0.16 -13.77
N ASP A 110 13.44 -0.91 -13.55
CA ASP A 110 14.43 -1.45 -14.49
C ASP A 110 13.81 -2.12 -15.73
N THR A 111 12.50 -2.35 -15.76
CA THR A 111 11.80 -2.89 -16.95
C THR A 111 11.29 -1.80 -17.91
N GLN A 112 11.57 -0.52 -17.63
CA GLN A 112 11.23 0.61 -18.52
C GLN A 112 12.29 0.92 -19.58
N ASP A 113 13.20 0.00 -19.90
CA ASP A 113 13.98 0.07 -21.13
C ASP A 113 13.16 -0.47 -22.32
N GLY A 114 12.23 0.35 -22.83
CA GLY A 114 11.60 0.08 -24.12
C GLY A 114 10.20 0.66 -24.32
N GLY A 115 10.13 1.85 -24.92
CA GLY A 115 8.90 2.47 -25.44
C GLY A 115 9.02 3.97 -25.66
#